data_AF-A0A942JVZ2-F1
#
_entry.id   AF-A0A942JVZ2-F1
#
_cell.length_a   1.000
_cell.length_b   1.000
_cell.length_c   1.000
_cell.angle_alpha   90.00
_cell.angle_beta   90.00
_cell.angle_gamma   90.00
#
_symmetry.space_group_name_H-M   'P 1'
#
loop_
_entity.id
_entity.type
_entity.pdbx_description
1 polymer ?
#
loop_
_entity_poly.entity_id
_entity_poly.type
_entity_poly.pdbx_seq_one_letter_code
_entity_poly.pdbx_strand_id
1 'polypeptide(L)'
;MVYVSRIRTVLLMSLAAALVLGAVGCAEGGGENAAPESPETEESPAPEEEDDADSESMDTNPDRTLVESTCSGCHDLAQVWAAEYDRAGWEAVVTRMESNGLEISDDDRARVIEYLAGGSGS
;
A
#
# COMPACT_ATOMS: atom_id res chain seq x y z
N MET A 1 6.16 7.86 -37.67
CA MET A 1 7.22 8.85 -37.37
C MET A 1 6.65 10.28 -37.33
N VAL A 2 5.69 10.55 -36.43
CA VAL A 2 5.03 11.86 -36.24
C VAL A 2 4.99 12.27 -34.75
N TYR A 3 5.44 11.38 -33.85
CA TYR A 3 5.32 11.51 -32.39
C TYR A 3 6.44 12.34 -31.75
N VAL A 4 7.65 12.30 -32.31
CA VAL A 4 8.84 12.97 -31.75
C VAL A 4 8.73 14.51 -31.81
N SER A 5 7.97 15.06 -32.77
CA SER A 5 7.88 16.51 -32.96
C SER A 5 6.94 17.21 -31.97
N ARG A 6 5.97 16.50 -31.37
CA ARG A 6 5.02 17.08 -30.40
C ARG A 6 5.59 17.17 -28.99
N ILE A 7 6.54 16.29 -28.65
CA ILE A 7 7.19 16.24 -27.34
C ILE A 7 8.15 17.42 -27.13
N ARG A 8 8.83 17.87 -28.19
CA ARG A 8 9.77 19.01 -28.14
C ARG A 8 9.08 20.35 -27.86
N THR A 9 7.82 20.52 -28.26
CA THR A 9 7.08 21.78 -28.07
C THR A 9 6.49 21.90 -26.66
N VAL A 10 6.15 20.77 -26.02
CA VAL A 10 5.53 20.77 -24.67
C VAL A 10 6.57 21.04 -23.57
N LEU A 11 7.84 20.65 -23.77
CA LEU A 11 8.90 20.82 -22.76
C LEU A 11 9.39 22.26 -22.55
N LEU A 12 8.98 23.24 -23.36
CA LEU A 12 9.44 24.63 -23.25
C LEU A 12 8.48 25.56 -22.47
N MET A 13 7.31 25.09 -22.02
CA MET A 13 6.22 25.95 -21.53
C MET A 13 5.83 25.77 -20.04
N SER A 14 6.63 25.11 -19.20
CA SER A 14 6.23 24.84 -17.79
C SER A 14 7.23 25.29 -16.71
N LEU A 15 8.29 26.03 -17.06
CA LEU A 15 9.38 26.39 -16.13
C LEU A 15 9.18 27.73 -15.38
N ALA A 16 7.95 28.22 -15.17
CA ALA A 16 7.76 29.50 -14.49
C ALA A 16 6.46 29.60 -13.67
N ALA A 17 6.50 29.18 -12.40
CA ALA A 17 5.63 29.72 -11.35
C ALA A 17 6.13 29.32 -9.95
N ALA A 18 7.28 29.85 -9.53
CA ALA A 18 7.68 29.92 -8.12
C ALA A 18 7.41 31.36 -7.63
N LEU A 19 6.47 31.56 -6.69
CA LEU A 19 6.36 32.84 -5.96
C LEU A 19 5.57 32.75 -4.62
N VAL A 20 6.33 32.60 -3.53
CA VAL A 20 6.32 33.37 -2.26
C VAL A 20 4.99 33.66 -1.53
N LEU A 21 4.82 33.07 -0.34
CA LEU A 21 4.35 33.68 0.93
C LEU A 21 4.64 32.67 2.08
N GLY A 22 5.31 32.95 3.20
CA GLY A 22 5.74 34.22 3.78
C GLY A 22 5.20 34.45 5.20
N ALA A 23 5.63 33.61 6.16
CA ALA A 23 5.86 33.89 7.59
C ALA A 23 4.75 34.36 8.58
N VAL A 24 5.00 33.97 9.84
CA VAL A 24 4.57 34.56 11.13
C VAL A 24 3.27 34.04 11.75
N GLY A 25 3.44 33.28 12.83
CA GLY A 25 2.42 32.97 13.83
C GLY A 25 2.99 32.19 15.01
N CYS A 26 3.96 32.77 15.73
CA CYS A 26 4.28 32.32 17.09
C CYS A 26 3.23 32.91 18.04
N ALA A 27 2.52 32.05 18.77
CA ALA A 27 1.80 32.44 19.97
C ALA A 27 2.06 31.38 21.04
N GLU A 28 2.91 31.76 21.99
CA GLU A 28 3.16 31.08 23.24
C GLU A 28 1.87 30.92 24.03
N GLY A 29 1.54 29.68 24.39
CA GLY A 29 0.50 29.36 25.35
C GLY A 29 1.08 28.47 26.44
N GLY A 30 1.70 29.09 27.46
CA GLY A 30 2.12 28.43 28.67
C GLY A 30 0.92 27.97 29.51
N GLY A 31 1.03 26.79 30.11
CA GLY A 31 -0.01 26.19 30.93
C GLY A 31 0.48 24.91 31.59
N GLU A 32 1.46 25.05 32.47
CA GLU A 32 1.80 24.08 33.52
C GLU A 32 0.54 23.69 34.31
N ASN A 33 0.23 22.40 34.41
CA ASN A 33 -0.57 21.85 35.51
C ASN A 33 -0.13 20.41 35.77
N ALA A 34 0.40 20.22 36.97
CA ALA A 34 0.89 18.96 37.49
C ALA A 34 -0.25 17.96 37.79
N ALA A 35 0.16 16.70 37.86
CA ALA A 35 -0.60 15.48 38.04
C ALA A 35 -1.64 15.48 39.18
N PRO A 36 -2.56 14.52 39.12
CA PRO A 36 -2.69 13.65 40.27
C PRO A 36 -2.34 12.19 39.94
N GLU A 37 -1.50 11.64 40.81
CA GLU A 37 -1.20 10.24 40.98
C GLU A 37 -2.42 9.55 41.62
N SER A 38 -2.90 8.46 41.01
CA SER A 38 -3.74 7.44 41.66
C SER A 38 -4.14 6.36 40.65
N PRO A 39 -4.32 5.12 41.09
CA PRO A 39 -3.41 4.30 41.86
C PRO A 39 -3.16 2.95 41.16
N GLU A 40 -2.20 2.21 41.67
CA GLU A 40 -1.96 0.81 41.35
C GLU A 40 -3.20 -0.06 41.68
N THR A 41 -3.57 -0.95 40.76
CA THR A 41 -4.33 -2.18 41.00
C THR A 41 -3.86 -3.15 39.92
N GLU A 42 -2.85 -3.97 40.20
CA GLU A 42 -2.99 -5.33 40.76
C GLU A 42 -3.90 -6.22 39.91
N GLU A 43 -3.23 -6.91 38.98
CA GLU A 43 -3.23 -8.37 38.85
C GLU A 43 -4.51 -9.15 38.44
N SER A 44 -4.31 -9.90 37.35
CA SER A 44 -4.86 -11.22 37.00
C SER A 44 -6.25 -11.31 36.31
N PRO A 45 -6.46 -12.26 35.36
CA PRO A 45 -5.59 -13.39 35.02
C PRO A 45 -5.13 -13.43 33.57
N ALA A 46 -4.04 -14.17 33.36
CA ALA A 46 -3.72 -14.75 32.06
C ALA A 46 -4.93 -15.57 31.56
N PRO A 47 -5.32 -15.48 30.29
CA PRO A 47 -5.98 -16.62 29.67
C PRO A 47 -4.90 -17.70 29.54
N GLU A 48 -5.10 -18.74 30.33
CA GLU A 48 -4.44 -20.03 30.17
C GLU A 48 -4.64 -20.51 28.74
N GLU A 49 -3.58 -21.13 28.24
CA GLU A 49 -3.48 -21.88 27.00
C GLU A 49 -4.63 -22.91 26.88
N GLU A 50 -4.78 -23.43 25.66
CA GLU A 50 -5.44 -24.67 25.29
C GLU A 50 -6.97 -24.67 25.08
N ASP A 51 -7.36 -24.38 23.83
CA ASP A 51 -8.36 -25.21 23.14
C ASP A 51 -8.08 -25.22 21.63
N ASP A 52 -7.78 -26.42 21.16
CA ASP A 52 -7.91 -26.92 19.79
C ASP A 52 -7.05 -26.31 18.68
N ALA A 53 -5.87 -26.91 18.57
CA ALA A 53 -5.26 -27.25 17.30
C ALA A 53 -6.20 -28.13 16.45
N ASP A 54 -7.23 -27.54 15.88
CA ASP A 54 -7.75 -27.96 14.59
C ASP A 54 -7.38 -26.84 13.62
N SER A 55 -6.14 -26.93 13.13
CA SER A 55 -5.70 -26.22 11.94
C SER A 55 -6.45 -26.83 10.77
N GLU A 56 -7.77 -26.56 10.74
CA GLU A 56 -8.62 -26.74 9.59
C GLU A 56 -7.87 -26.08 8.45
N SER A 57 -7.59 -26.89 7.44
CA SER A 57 -6.97 -26.49 6.19
C SER A 57 -7.43 -25.09 5.82
N MET A 58 -6.61 -24.09 6.15
CA MET A 58 -6.77 -22.74 5.63
C MET A 58 -6.72 -22.96 4.13
N ASP A 59 -7.89 -22.88 3.48
CA ASP A 59 -8.08 -22.76 2.04
C ASP A 59 -7.35 -21.50 1.60
N THR A 60 -6.02 -21.59 1.64
CA THR A 60 -5.09 -20.55 1.29
C THR A 60 -5.05 -20.62 -0.20
N ASN A 61 -5.87 -19.80 -0.85
CA ASN A 61 -5.76 -19.62 -2.28
C ASN A 61 -4.29 -19.22 -2.57
N PRO A 62 -3.52 -20.05 -3.30
CA PRO A 62 -2.09 -19.81 -3.46
C PRO A 62 -1.79 -18.53 -4.23
N ASP A 63 -2.72 -18.07 -5.08
CA ASP A 63 -2.59 -16.81 -5.81
C ASP A 63 -2.86 -15.62 -4.90
N ARG A 64 -3.76 -15.75 -3.92
CA ARG A 64 -3.93 -14.74 -2.86
C ARG A 64 -2.63 -14.53 -2.10
N THR A 65 -2.01 -15.62 -1.64
CA THR A 65 -0.72 -15.55 -0.93
C THR A 65 0.40 -15.02 -1.81
N LEU A 66 0.37 -15.33 -3.11
CA LEU A 66 1.30 -14.74 -4.07
C LEU A 66 1.14 -13.22 -4.14
N VAL A 67 -0.09 -12.70 -4.24
CA VAL A 67 -0.34 -11.25 -4.21
C VAL A 67 0.12 -10.64 -2.90
N GLU A 68 -0.23 -11.26 -1.76
CA GLU A 68 0.12 -10.75 -0.44
C GLU A 68 1.63 -10.63 -0.26
N SER A 69 2.39 -11.66 -0.65
CA SER A 69 3.86 -11.68 -0.55
C SER A 69 4.53 -10.75 -1.57
N THR A 70 4.00 -10.65 -2.79
CA THR A 70 4.56 -9.83 -3.86
C THR A 70 4.34 -8.34 -3.61
N CYS A 71 3.12 -7.94 -3.25
CA CYS A 71 2.71 -6.54 -3.25
C CYS A 71 2.98 -5.83 -1.91
N SER A 72 3.22 -6.57 -0.83
CA SER A 72 3.50 -5.99 0.50
C SER A 72 4.95 -5.54 0.71
N GLY A 73 5.85 -5.82 -0.24
CA GLY A 73 7.27 -5.52 -0.11
C GLY A 73 7.62 -4.03 -0.05
N CYS A 74 6.75 -3.13 -0.54
CA CYS A 74 7.03 -1.69 -0.61
C CYS A 74 5.97 -0.80 0.06
N HIS A 75 4.73 -1.26 0.19
CA HIS A 75 3.63 -0.52 0.82
C HIS A 75 2.52 -1.49 1.29
N ASP A 76 1.56 -0.97 2.04
CA ASP A 76 0.41 -1.75 2.50
C ASP A 76 -0.54 -2.16 1.34
N LEU A 77 -1.29 -3.26 1.53
CA LEU A 77 -2.15 -3.86 0.52
C LEU A 77 -3.56 -3.25 0.43
N ALA A 78 -3.94 -2.31 1.31
CA ALA A 78 -5.27 -1.72 1.31
C ALA A 78 -5.67 -1.15 -0.07
N GLN A 79 -4.73 -0.55 -0.79
CA GLN A 79 -5.00 -0.02 -2.14
C GLN A 79 -5.14 -1.12 -3.19
N VAL A 80 -4.49 -2.26 -3.02
CA VAL A 80 -4.61 -3.42 -3.92
C VAL A 80 -5.98 -4.04 -3.76
N TRP A 81 -6.44 -4.24 -2.52
CA TRP A 81 -7.73 -4.87 -2.23
C TRP A 81 -8.95 -3.98 -2.48
N ALA A 82 -8.79 -2.67 -2.40
CA ALA A 82 -9.86 -1.71 -2.69
C ALA A 82 -9.97 -1.38 -4.20
N ALA A 83 -8.99 -1.78 -5.01
CA ALA A 83 -8.98 -1.47 -6.43
C ALA A 83 -9.79 -2.49 -7.24
N GLU A 84 -10.56 -1.97 -8.19
CA GLU A 84 -11.32 -2.77 -9.14
C GLU A 84 -10.88 -2.39 -10.55
N TYR A 85 -10.06 -3.25 -11.15
CA TYR A 85 -9.62 -3.10 -12.53
C TYR A 85 -9.93 -4.38 -13.31
N ASP A 86 -10.09 -4.23 -14.62
CA ASP A 86 -10.03 -5.37 -15.52
C ASP A 86 -8.56 -5.85 -15.66
N ARG A 87 -8.38 -6.96 -16.39
CA ARG A 87 -7.05 -7.55 -16.62
C ARG A 87 -6.04 -6.54 -17.19
N ALA A 88 -6.45 -5.73 -18.16
CA ALA A 88 -5.59 -4.74 -18.79
C ALA A 88 -5.20 -3.60 -17.82
N GLY A 89 -6.12 -3.18 -16.95
CA GLY A 89 -5.84 -2.24 -15.88
C GLY A 89 -4.83 -2.78 -14.87
N TRP A 90 -4.98 -4.05 -14.45
CA TRP A 90 -4.01 -4.70 -13.56
C TRP A 90 -2.64 -4.90 -14.20
N GLU A 91 -2.57 -5.24 -15.49
CA GLU A 91 -1.33 -5.26 -16.26
C GLU A 91 -0.59 -3.92 -16.19
N ALA A 92 -1.30 -2.81 -16.37
CA ALA A 92 -0.72 -1.47 -16.29
C ALA A 92 -0.24 -1.13 -14.86
N VAL A 93 -0.98 -1.54 -13.83
CA VAL A 93 -0.58 -1.35 -12.43
C VAL A 93 0.68 -2.13 -12.10
N VAL A 94 0.74 -3.42 -12.44
CA VAL A 94 1.91 -4.26 -12.16
C VAL A 94 3.12 -3.72 -12.91
N THR A 95 2.99 -3.34 -14.18
CA THR A 95 4.10 -2.73 -14.94
C THR A 95 4.57 -1.38 -14.37
N ARG A 96 3.67 -0.60 -13.78
CA ARG A 96 4.06 0.59 -13.02
C ARG A 96 4.86 0.20 -11.77
N MET A 97 4.48 -0.88 -11.07
CA MET A 97 5.22 -1.36 -9.90
C MET A 97 6.59 -1.92 -10.27
N GLU A 98 6.70 -2.67 -11.37
CA GLU A 98 7.98 -3.13 -11.95
C GLU A 98 8.90 -1.93 -12.22
N SER A 99 8.37 -0.84 -12.78
CA SER A 99 9.11 0.41 -12.99
C SER A 99 9.55 1.10 -11.70
N ASN A 100 8.89 0.81 -10.58
CA ASN A 100 9.25 1.31 -9.24
C ASN A 100 10.17 0.34 -8.48
N GLY A 101 10.58 -0.78 -9.08
CA GLY A 101 11.50 -1.74 -8.48
C GLY A 101 10.85 -3.02 -7.96
N LEU A 102 9.59 -3.31 -8.29
CA LEU A 102 9.02 -4.65 -8.07
C LEU A 102 9.76 -5.66 -8.97
N GLU A 103 10.36 -6.66 -8.37
CA GLU A 103 10.94 -7.81 -9.06
C GLU A 103 9.96 -8.98 -8.98
N ILE A 104 9.52 -9.49 -10.12
CA ILE A 104 8.56 -10.58 -10.22
C ILE A 104 8.86 -11.44 -11.45
N SER A 105 8.61 -12.74 -11.39
CA SER A 105 8.72 -13.64 -12.54
C SER A 105 7.57 -13.42 -13.52
N ASP A 106 7.77 -13.73 -14.81
CA ASP A 106 6.68 -13.63 -15.81
C ASP A 106 5.47 -14.51 -15.46
N ASP A 107 5.71 -15.71 -14.93
CA ASP A 107 4.67 -16.64 -14.47
C ASP A 107 3.89 -16.07 -13.28
N ASP A 108 4.57 -15.59 -12.25
CA ASP A 108 3.90 -15.00 -11.08
C ASP A 108 3.18 -13.70 -11.43
N ARG A 109 3.75 -12.90 -12.33
CA ARG A 109 3.11 -11.71 -12.88
C ARG A 109 1.77 -12.05 -13.52
N ALA A 110 1.72 -13.08 -14.37
CA ALA A 110 0.49 -13.52 -15.00
C ALA A 110 -0.56 -14.01 -13.98
N ARG A 111 -0.14 -14.75 -12.95
CA ARG A 111 -1.01 -15.24 -11.88
C ARG A 111 -1.59 -14.11 -11.02
N VAL A 112 -0.75 -13.16 -10.61
CA VAL A 112 -1.17 -11.96 -9.85
C VAL A 112 -2.22 -11.18 -10.63
N ILE A 113 -1.97 -10.90 -11.92
CA ILE A 113 -2.89 -10.16 -12.78
C ILE A 113 -4.23 -10.88 -12.91
N GLU A 114 -4.21 -12.19 -13.14
CA GLU A 114 -5.44 -12.97 -13.33
C GLU A 114 -6.27 -13.03 -12.04
N TYR A 115 -5.63 -13.31 -10.90
CA TYR A 115 -6.28 -13.32 -9.60
C TYR A 115 -6.93 -11.96 -9.27
N LEU A 116 -6.19 -10.86 -9.47
CA LEU A 116 -6.67 -9.52 -9.17
C LEU A 116 -7.79 -9.05 -10.12
N ALA A 117 -7.80 -9.54 -11.36
CA ALA A 117 -8.87 -9.30 -12.31
C ALA A 117 -10.17 -10.09 -12.00
N GLY A 118 -10.18 -10.87 -10.92
CA GLY A 118 -11.30 -11.75 -10.56
C GLY A 118 -11.38 -13.01 -11.42
N GLY A 119 -10.36 -13.29 -12.23
CA GLY A 119 -10.15 -14.58 -12.84
C GLY A 119 -9.63 -15.52 -11.78
N SER A 120 -10.53 -16.23 -11.10
CA SER A 120 -10.14 -17.35 -10.25
C SER A 120 -9.53 -18.44 -11.14
N GLY A 121 -8.22 -18.38 -11.37
CA GLY A 121 -7.46 -19.50 -11.90
C GLY A 121 -7.76 -20.73 -11.05
N SER A 122 -8.36 -21.74 -11.67
CA SER A 122 -8.67 -23.03 -11.05
C SER A 122 -7.40 -23.84 -10.79
#